data_AF-A0A4R4QHW1-F1
#
_entry.id   AF-A0A4R4QHW1-F1
#
_cell.length_a   1.000
_cell.length_b   1.000
_cell.length_c   1.000
_cell.angle_alpha   90.00
_cell.angle_beta   90.00
_cell.angle_gamma   90.00
#
_symmetry.space_group_name_H-M   'P 1'
#
loop_
_entity.id
_entity.type
_entity.pdbx_description
1 polymer ?
#
loop_
_entity_poly.entity_id
_entity_poly.type
_entity_poly.pdbx_seq_one_letter_code
_entity_poly.pdbx_strand_id
1 'polypeptide(L)'
;MATRDEESPADVAEAPDAQQLRRLLVTAPFGREQAPSVAIDTFQRLHAAGQPEPVDSALLLCTDWRWRRTSGRVLVGILASGILDDKQQDQLAEDLLWPDKAQYVYPLGWLGSAFVEIDLSPVPGMARQRTVHSDPKTPMTAERDIRPPLRSWAAERVLARHLATPNDVMARARGLPARDGAAAATGAVHAADELDPAQARTVVNAALRCAHKTPRKERWNN
;
A
#
# COMPACT_ATOMS: atom_id res chain seq x y z
N MET A 1 -35.93 -16.09 -2.92
CA MET A 1 -34.71 -16.53 -3.63
C MET A 1 -33.53 -15.98 -2.86
N ALA A 2 -32.95 -16.78 -1.97
CA ALA A 2 -31.76 -16.40 -1.22
C ALA A 2 -30.56 -16.53 -2.17
N THR A 3 -29.91 -15.42 -2.49
CA THR A 3 -28.60 -15.43 -3.13
C THR A 3 -27.65 -16.15 -2.19
N ARG A 4 -27.12 -17.28 -2.67
CA ARG A 4 -26.05 -18.06 -2.07
C ARG A 4 -24.96 -17.07 -1.65
N ASP A 5 -24.68 -16.95 -0.35
CA ASP A 5 -23.47 -16.29 0.12
C ASP A 5 -22.32 -16.99 -0.60
N GLU A 6 -21.71 -16.31 -1.57
CA GLU A 6 -20.45 -16.74 -2.15
C GLU A 6 -19.45 -16.75 -1.00
N GLU A 7 -19.17 -17.95 -0.51
CA GLU A 7 -18.20 -18.24 0.54
C GLU A 7 -16.87 -17.62 0.10
N SER A 8 -16.51 -16.48 0.70
CA SER A 8 -15.25 -15.81 0.36
C SER A 8 -14.10 -16.78 0.60
N PRO A 9 -13.15 -16.90 -0.33
CA PRO A 9 -12.00 -17.78 -0.17
C PRO A 9 -11.26 -17.39 1.12
N ALA A 10 -10.93 -18.38 1.95
CA ALA A 10 -10.22 -18.14 3.21
C ALA A 10 -8.75 -17.77 2.99
N ASP A 11 -8.19 -18.15 1.83
CA ASP A 11 -6.79 -17.95 1.47
C ASP A 11 -6.62 -17.12 0.19
N VAL A 12 -5.59 -16.26 0.21
CA VAL A 12 -5.19 -15.41 -0.92
C VAL A 12 -4.85 -16.26 -2.14
N ALA A 13 -4.16 -17.38 -1.93
CA ALA A 13 -3.76 -18.29 -3.00
C ALA A 13 -4.95 -18.86 -3.79
N GLU A 14 -6.11 -18.98 -3.12
CA GLU A 14 -7.32 -19.61 -3.65
C GLU A 14 -8.32 -18.60 -4.22
N ALA A 15 -7.98 -17.29 -4.24
CA ALA A 15 -8.86 -16.27 -4.79
C ALA A 15 -9.22 -16.60 -6.25
N PRO A 16 -10.52 -16.75 -6.59
CA PRO A 16 -10.94 -17.21 -7.92
C PRO A 16 -10.76 -16.13 -8.98
N ASP A 17 -10.89 -14.86 -8.59
CA ASP A 17 -10.74 -13.70 -9.45
C ASP A 17 -10.12 -12.51 -8.68
N ALA A 18 -9.80 -11.45 -9.42
CA ALA A 18 -9.16 -10.27 -8.85
C ALA A 18 -10.07 -9.50 -7.89
N GLN A 19 -11.39 -9.49 -8.10
CA GLN A 19 -12.33 -8.82 -7.19
C GLN A 19 -12.39 -9.53 -5.84
N GLN A 20 -12.48 -10.86 -5.83
CA GLN A 20 -12.50 -11.67 -4.61
C GLN A 20 -11.16 -11.59 -3.87
N LEU A 21 -10.03 -11.52 -4.60
CA LEU A 21 -8.73 -11.21 -3.99
C LEU A 21 -8.77 -9.86 -3.27
N ARG A 22 -9.17 -8.79 -3.95
CA ARG A 22 -9.20 -7.43 -3.37
C ARG A 22 -10.16 -7.36 -2.19
N ARG A 23 -11.32 -8.02 -2.28
CA ARG A 23 -12.27 -8.15 -1.17
C ARG A 23 -11.62 -8.83 0.03
N LEU A 24 -11.00 -9.98 -0.17
CA LEU A 24 -10.33 -10.72 0.91
C LEU A 24 -9.23 -9.88 1.58
N LEU A 25 -8.40 -9.19 0.79
CA LEU A 25 -7.34 -8.34 1.33
C LEU A 25 -7.91 -7.19 2.16
N VAL A 26 -9.06 -6.62 1.78
CA VAL A 26 -9.74 -5.53 2.49
C VAL A 26 -10.45 -6.01 3.75
N THR A 27 -11.21 -7.10 3.69
CA THR A 27 -12.07 -7.54 4.79
C THR A 27 -11.33 -8.38 5.84
N ALA A 28 -10.23 -9.03 5.45
CA ALA A 28 -9.35 -9.77 6.34
C ALA A 28 -7.91 -9.21 6.28
N PRO A 29 -7.67 -7.97 6.75
CA PRO A 29 -6.38 -7.30 6.61
C PRO A 29 -5.31 -7.86 7.57
N PHE A 30 -5.70 -8.69 8.53
CA PHE A 30 -4.81 -9.33 9.48
C PHE A 30 -4.83 -10.85 9.27
N GLY A 31 -3.66 -11.41 9.01
CA GLY A 31 -3.48 -12.84 8.80
C GLY A 31 -2.10 -13.29 9.28
N ARG A 32 -1.85 -14.60 9.20
CA ARG A 32 -0.51 -15.15 9.40
C ARG A 32 0.42 -14.63 8.32
N GLU A 33 1.68 -14.39 8.68
CA GLU A 33 2.72 -14.02 7.72
C GLU A 33 2.84 -15.12 6.66
N GLN A 34 2.92 -14.73 5.39
CA GLN A 34 2.99 -15.65 4.26
C GLN A 34 4.28 -15.46 3.48
N ALA A 35 4.67 -16.49 2.72
CA ALA A 35 5.80 -16.37 1.80
C ALA A 35 5.48 -15.31 0.71
N PRO A 36 6.47 -14.52 0.24
CA PRO A 36 6.25 -13.56 -0.83
C PRO A 36 5.74 -14.18 -2.13
N SER A 37 6.14 -15.44 -2.39
CA SER A 37 5.68 -16.20 -3.56
C SER A 37 4.16 -16.31 -3.61
N VAL A 38 3.47 -16.43 -2.46
CA VAL A 38 2.00 -16.52 -2.45
C VAL A 38 1.36 -15.29 -3.08
N ALA A 39 1.84 -14.08 -2.75
CA ALA A 39 1.35 -12.85 -3.37
C ALA A 39 1.71 -12.78 -4.86
N ILE A 40 2.95 -13.11 -5.21
CA ILE A 40 3.47 -13.02 -6.58
C ILE A 40 2.73 -14.00 -7.51
N ASP A 41 2.64 -15.27 -7.11
CA ASP A 41 2.01 -16.33 -7.88
C ASP A 41 0.50 -16.08 -8.03
N THR A 42 -0.16 -15.57 -6.98
CA THR A 42 -1.58 -15.18 -7.04
C THR A 42 -1.79 -14.03 -8.01
N PHE A 43 -0.96 -12.98 -7.92
CA PHE A 43 -1.02 -11.84 -8.83
C PHE A 43 -0.84 -12.26 -10.28
N GLN A 44 0.18 -13.09 -10.55
CA GLN A 44 0.46 -13.62 -11.88
C GLN A 44 -0.70 -14.46 -12.40
N ARG A 45 -1.20 -15.41 -11.61
CA ARG A 45 -2.31 -16.28 -11.98
C ARG A 45 -3.55 -15.49 -12.40
N LEU A 46 -3.89 -14.43 -11.65
CA LEU A 46 -5.09 -13.64 -11.91
C LEU A 46 -4.91 -12.72 -13.12
N HIS A 47 -3.80 -12.00 -13.21
CA HIS A 47 -3.65 -10.93 -14.20
C HIS A 47 -2.96 -11.35 -15.49
N ALA A 48 -2.26 -12.49 -15.55
CA ALA A 48 -1.74 -13.02 -16.81
C ALA A 48 -2.86 -13.35 -17.83
N ALA A 49 -4.07 -13.64 -17.34
CA ALA A 49 -5.26 -13.84 -18.16
C ALA A 49 -6.03 -12.54 -18.50
N GLY A 50 -5.47 -11.37 -18.17
CA GLY A 50 -6.06 -10.07 -18.50
C GLY A 50 -7.16 -9.61 -17.55
N GLN A 51 -7.22 -10.13 -16.32
CA GLN A 51 -8.15 -9.61 -15.30
C GLN A 51 -7.90 -8.11 -15.05
N PRO A 52 -8.96 -7.31 -14.87
CA PRO A 52 -8.86 -5.86 -14.77
C PRO A 52 -8.23 -5.42 -13.45
N GLU A 53 -7.79 -4.16 -13.43
CA GLU A 53 -7.27 -3.45 -12.25
C GLU A 53 -6.05 -4.14 -11.59
N PRO A 54 -4.97 -4.45 -12.34
CA PRO A 54 -3.77 -5.03 -11.75
C PRO A 54 -3.06 -4.07 -10.80
N VAL A 55 -3.17 -2.75 -11.00
CA VAL A 55 -2.59 -1.75 -10.07
C VAL A 55 -3.20 -1.88 -8.68
N ASP A 56 -4.53 -2.00 -8.58
CA ASP A 56 -5.23 -2.13 -7.30
C ASP A 56 -4.84 -3.40 -6.55
N SER A 57 -4.75 -4.52 -7.28
CA SER A 57 -4.27 -5.79 -6.72
C SER A 57 -2.82 -5.66 -6.23
N ALA A 58 -1.95 -5.02 -7.00
CA ALA A 58 -0.55 -4.80 -6.61
C ALA A 58 -0.43 -3.90 -5.38
N LEU A 59 -1.16 -2.79 -5.34
CA LEU A 59 -1.20 -1.87 -4.20
C LEU A 59 -1.61 -2.59 -2.92
N LEU A 60 -2.70 -3.36 -2.96
CA LEU A 60 -3.18 -4.11 -1.81
C LEU A 60 -2.20 -5.20 -1.39
N LEU A 61 -1.63 -5.99 -2.31
CA LEU A 61 -0.66 -7.04 -1.99
C LEU A 61 0.63 -6.49 -1.40
N CYS A 62 1.18 -5.40 -1.95
CA CYS A 62 2.40 -4.78 -1.46
C CYS A 62 2.24 -4.18 -0.05
N THR A 63 1.04 -3.71 0.28
CA THR A 63 0.75 -3.02 1.55
C THR A 63 0.04 -3.88 2.59
N ASP A 64 -0.27 -5.14 2.27
CA ASP A 64 -0.93 -6.05 3.21
C ASP A 64 -0.02 -6.47 4.37
N TRP A 65 -0.62 -6.69 5.53
CA TRP A 65 0.09 -7.07 6.75
C TRP A 65 0.82 -8.40 6.62
N ARG A 66 0.28 -9.35 5.84
CA ARG A 66 0.84 -10.69 5.63
C ARG A 66 2.28 -10.65 5.10
N TRP A 67 2.65 -9.59 4.38
CA TRP A 67 3.98 -9.40 3.81
C TRP A 67 4.69 -8.15 4.34
N ARG A 68 4.29 -7.61 5.50
CA ARG A 68 4.87 -6.36 6.03
C ARG A 68 6.41 -6.36 6.14
N ARG A 69 7.04 -7.53 6.33
CA ARG A 69 8.51 -7.69 6.43
C ARG A 69 9.18 -7.95 5.09
N THR A 70 8.40 -8.34 4.09
CA THR A 70 8.86 -8.79 2.77
C THR A 70 8.20 -8.02 1.62
N SER A 71 7.55 -6.89 1.90
CA SER A 71 6.81 -6.07 0.94
C SER A 71 7.65 -5.62 -0.25
N GLY A 72 8.93 -5.29 -0.02
CA GLY A 72 9.87 -5.02 -1.11
C GLY A 72 10.09 -6.21 -2.03
N ARG A 73 10.12 -7.45 -1.51
CA ARG A 73 10.23 -8.67 -2.34
C ARG A 73 8.95 -8.95 -3.12
N VAL A 74 7.78 -8.69 -2.52
CA VAL A 74 6.48 -8.79 -3.21
C VAL A 74 6.44 -7.81 -4.37
N LEU A 75 6.79 -6.54 -4.12
CA LEU A 75 6.85 -5.50 -5.16
C LEU A 75 7.79 -5.90 -6.30
N VAL A 76 9.05 -6.27 -6.00
CA VAL A 76 10.02 -6.69 -7.01
C VAL A 76 9.49 -7.88 -7.84
N GLY A 77 8.87 -8.87 -7.20
CA GLY A 77 8.29 -10.01 -7.90
C GLY A 77 7.10 -9.65 -8.79
N ILE A 78 6.24 -8.71 -8.34
CA ILE A 78 5.14 -8.18 -9.15
C ILE A 78 5.68 -7.43 -10.36
N LEU A 79 6.66 -6.55 -10.19
CA LEU A 79 7.26 -5.80 -11.30
C LEU A 79 7.95 -6.73 -12.31
N ALA A 80 8.68 -7.73 -11.82
CA ALA A 80 9.36 -8.72 -12.65
C ALA A 80 8.41 -9.60 -13.46
N SER A 81 7.12 -9.67 -13.11
CA SER A 81 6.13 -10.40 -13.90
C SER A 81 5.84 -9.77 -15.25
N GLY A 82 6.15 -8.47 -15.44
CA GLY A 82 5.85 -7.73 -16.67
C GLY A 82 4.36 -7.48 -16.93
N ILE A 83 3.48 -7.82 -15.99
CA ILE A 83 2.03 -7.62 -16.11
C ILE A 83 1.65 -6.15 -16.01
N LEU A 84 2.33 -5.40 -15.12
CA LEU A 84 2.13 -3.95 -15.02
C LEU A 84 2.92 -3.27 -16.13
N ASP A 85 2.23 -2.53 -16.99
CA ASP A 85 2.89 -1.65 -17.96
C ASP A 85 3.55 -0.45 -17.27
N ASP A 86 4.33 0.32 -18.04
CA ASP A 86 5.03 1.49 -17.52
C ASP A 86 4.10 2.51 -16.84
N LYS A 87 2.93 2.77 -17.42
CA LYS A 87 1.98 3.77 -16.87
C LYS A 87 1.35 3.25 -15.58
N GLN A 88 1.06 1.97 -15.51
CA GLN A 88 0.52 1.31 -14.32
C GLN A 88 1.55 1.27 -13.19
N GLN A 89 2.82 1.05 -13.50
CA GLN A 89 3.89 1.17 -12.51
C GLN A 89 4.11 2.61 -12.08
N ASP A 90 3.99 3.59 -12.98
CA ASP A 90 4.03 5.03 -12.67
C ASP A 90 2.91 5.41 -11.68
N GLN A 91 1.67 4.98 -11.97
CA GLN A 91 0.53 5.14 -11.07
C GLN A 91 0.78 4.52 -9.68
N LEU A 92 1.26 3.27 -9.65
CA LEU A 92 1.57 2.58 -8.39
C LEU A 92 2.64 3.33 -7.57
N ALA A 93 3.63 3.95 -8.21
CA ALA A 93 4.63 4.75 -7.52
C ALA A 93 4.03 6.04 -6.93
N GLU A 94 3.14 6.73 -7.64
CA GLU A 94 2.44 7.89 -7.10
C GLU A 94 1.60 7.52 -5.86
N ASP A 95 0.85 6.42 -5.93
CA ASP A 95 0.00 5.92 -4.83
C ASP A 95 0.81 5.50 -3.59
N LEU A 96 2.08 5.13 -3.77
CA LEU A 96 2.99 4.73 -2.69
C LEU A 96 3.88 5.88 -2.18
N LEU A 97 4.05 6.96 -2.92
CA LEU A 97 4.94 8.06 -2.53
C LEU A 97 4.20 9.20 -1.85
N TRP A 98 3.16 9.72 -2.50
CA TRP A 98 2.54 10.98 -2.10
C TRP A 98 1.63 10.85 -0.88
N PRO A 99 0.78 9.81 -0.75
CA PRO A 99 -0.05 9.64 0.43
C PRO A 99 0.75 9.29 1.68
N ASP A 100 0.25 9.67 2.87
CA ASP A 100 0.81 9.19 4.15
C ASP A 100 0.52 7.69 4.35
N LYS A 101 -0.66 7.26 3.90
CA LYS A 101 -1.09 5.87 3.80
C LYS A 101 -1.67 5.62 2.42
N ALA A 102 -1.46 4.42 1.88
CA ALA A 102 -2.10 4.02 0.63
C ALA A 102 -3.61 3.89 0.88
N GLN A 103 -4.40 4.34 -0.09
CA GLN A 103 -5.86 4.34 0.00
C GLN A 103 -6.42 3.44 -1.09
N TYR A 104 -7.37 2.59 -0.72
CA TYR A 104 -8.12 1.77 -1.67
C TYR A 104 -9.61 1.96 -1.43
N VAL A 105 -10.34 2.34 -2.47
CA VAL A 105 -11.79 2.57 -2.40
C VAL A 105 -12.54 1.30 -2.76
N TYR A 106 -13.53 0.92 -1.95
CA TYR A 106 -14.32 -0.28 -2.15
C TYR A 106 -15.79 -0.07 -1.75
N PRO A 107 -16.74 -0.84 -2.29
CA PRO A 107 -18.15 -0.71 -1.91
C PRO A 107 -18.40 -1.31 -0.53
N LEU A 108 -19.18 -0.61 0.31
CA LEU A 108 -19.58 -1.02 1.65
C LEU A 108 -20.17 -2.44 1.69
N GLY A 109 -20.86 -2.84 0.62
CA GLY A 109 -21.46 -4.16 0.46
C GLY A 109 -20.46 -5.32 0.58
N TRP A 110 -19.15 -5.07 0.44
CA TRP A 110 -18.13 -6.07 0.74
C TRP A 110 -18.11 -6.51 2.21
N LEU A 111 -18.46 -5.61 3.13
CA LEU A 111 -18.56 -5.84 4.58
C LEU A 111 -19.94 -6.36 5.01
N GLY A 112 -20.93 -6.27 4.13
CA GLY A 112 -22.33 -6.60 4.40
C GLY A 112 -23.28 -5.45 4.08
N SER A 113 -24.58 -5.72 4.13
CA SER A 113 -25.66 -4.74 3.89
C SER A 113 -26.42 -4.34 5.15
N ALA A 114 -26.21 -5.06 6.25
CA ALA A 114 -26.83 -4.82 7.55
C ALA A 114 -25.75 -4.68 8.61
N PHE A 115 -25.74 -3.53 9.29
CA PHE A 115 -24.78 -3.21 10.34
C PHE A 115 -25.50 -3.02 11.66
N VAL A 116 -24.81 -3.33 12.75
CA VAL A 116 -25.28 -3.07 14.10
C VAL A 116 -24.69 -1.74 14.55
N GLU A 117 -25.54 -0.74 14.73
CA GLU A 117 -25.16 0.52 15.35
C GLU A 117 -25.40 0.41 16.87
N ILE A 118 -24.35 0.69 17.64
CA ILE A 118 -24.39 0.71 19.11
C ILE A 118 -24.27 2.17 19.54
N ASP A 119 -25.35 2.72 20.07
CA ASP A 119 -25.32 4.04 20.69
C ASP A 119 -24.62 3.94 22.06
N LEU A 120 -23.37 4.39 22.10
CA LEU A 120 -22.58 4.51 23.32
C LEU A 120 -23.00 5.76 24.07
N SER A 121 -24.24 5.76 24.56
CA SER A 121 -24.74 6.84 25.41
C SER A 121 -23.87 6.94 26.69
N PRO A 122 -23.53 8.14 27.17
CA PRO A 122 -22.66 8.31 28.34
C PRO A 122 -23.28 7.82 29.65
N VAL A 123 -24.56 7.42 29.65
CA VAL A 123 -25.27 6.90 30.82
C VAL A 123 -25.03 5.39 30.93
N PRO A 124 -24.43 4.89 32.04
CA PRO A 124 -24.23 3.47 32.26
C PRO A 124 -25.56 2.69 32.24
N GLY A 125 -25.68 1.68 31.36
CA GLY A 125 -26.81 0.74 31.34
C GLY A 125 -27.84 0.92 30.21
N MET A 126 -27.68 1.90 29.31
CA MET A 126 -28.55 2.04 28.12
C MET A 126 -27.74 2.08 26.81
N ALA A 127 -26.94 1.06 26.54
CA ALA A 127 -26.48 0.84 25.17
C ALA A 127 -27.70 0.44 24.32
N ARG A 128 -28.15 1.34 23.43
CA ARG A 128 -29.20 1.01 22.46
C ARG A 128 -28.55 0.43 21.22
N GLN A 129 -28.91 -0.80 20.90
CA GLN A 129 -28.49 -1.48 19.69
C GLN A 129 -29.61 -1.37 18.65
N ARG A 130 -29.30 -0.94 17.43
CA ARG A 130 -30.22 -1.01 16.29
C ARG A 130 -29.54 -1.56 15.07
N THR A 131 -30.27 -2.32 14.26
CA THR A 131 -29.81 -2.75 12.94
C THR A 131 -30.08 -1.64 11.94
N VAL A 132 -29.02 -1.17 11.29
CA VAL A 132 -29.07 -0.17 10.22
C VAL A 132 -28.77 -0.86 8.90
N HIS A 133 -29.60 -0.58 7.90
CA HIS A 133 -29.34 -1.00 6.53
C HIS A 133 -28.70 0.17 5.80
N SER A 134 -27.56 -0.07 5.19
CA SER A 134 -26.81 0.94 4.44
C SER A 134 -26.78 0.55 2.97
N ASP A 135 -26.70 1.54 2.08
CA ASP A 135 -26.55 1.26 0.64
C ASP A 135 -25.23 0.51 0.41
N PRO A 136 -25.27 -0.74 -0.12
CA PRO A 136 -24.07 -1.53 -0.37
C PRO A 136 -23.13 -0.89 -1.39
N LYS A 137 -23.58 0.09 -2.19
CA LYS A 137 -22.74 0.84 -3.13
C LYS A 137 -22.02 2.03 -2.50
N THR A 138 -22.29 2.33 -1.23
CA THR A 138 -21.60 3.42 -0.51
C THR A 138 -20.08 3.20 -0.57
N PRO A 139 -19.30 4.17 -1.08
CA PRO A 139 -17.84 4.01 -1.14
C PRO A 139 -17.24 4.08 0.27
N MET A 140 -16.34 3.15 0.54
CA MET A 140 -15.54 3.05 1.76
C MET A 140 -14.06 3.08 1.40
N THR A 141 -13.22 3.57 2.31
CA THR A 141 -11.77 3.63 2.08
C THR A 141 -11.03 2.71 3.04
N ALA A 142 -10.18 1.85 2.51
CA ALA A 142 -9.22 1.07 3.28
C ALA A 142 -7.88 1.81 3.28
N GLU A 143 -7.40 2.19 4.46
CA GLU A 143 -6.07 2.79 4.62
C GLU A 143 -5.01 1.72 4.89
N ARG A 144 -3.85 1.85 4.24
CA ARG A 144 -2.74 0.89 4.35
C ARG A 144 -1.43 1.56 4.67
N ASP A 145 -0.69 0.96 5.61
CA ASP A 145 0.67 1.38 5.91
C ASP A 145 1.59 1.15 4.71
N ILE A 146 2.25 2.21 4.26
CA ILE A 146 3.27 2.10 3.22
C ILE A 146 4.62 1.84 3.88
N ARG A 147 5.25 0.70 3.55
CA ARG A 147 6.52 0.30 4.16
C ARG A 147 7.71 0.99 3.48
N PRO A 148 8.82 1.23 4.21
CA PRO A 148 9.98 1.95 3.67
C PRO A 148 10.52 1.43 2.32
N PRO A 149 10.63 0.11 2.07
CA PRO A 149 11.09 -0.38 0.76
C PRO A 149 10.20 0.06 -0.41
N LEU A 150 8.88 0.17 -0.18
CA LEU A 150 7.93 0.62 -1.19
C LEU A 150 8.12 2.12 -1.48
N ARG A 151 8.33 2.94 -0.43
CA ARG A 151 8.60 4.38 -0.58
C ARG A 151 9.92 4.65 -1.30
N SER A 152 10.95 3.84 -1.01
CA SER A 152 12.24 3.95 -1.71
C SER A 152 12.07 3.70 -3.19
N TRP A 153 11.43 2.57 -3.57
CA TRP A 153 11.17 2.28 -4.98
C TRP A 153 10.32 3.37 -5.66
N ALA A 154 9.26 3.83 -4.98
CA ALA A 154 8.37 4.83 -5.53
C ALA A 154 9.07 6.17 -5.80
N ALA A 155 9.92 6.63 -4.86
CA ALA A 155 10.72 7.85 -5.02
C ALA A 155 11.73 7.73 -6.17
N GLU A 156 12.39 6.58 -6.29
CA GLU A 156 13.30 6.27 -7.40
C GLU A 156 12.57 6.35 -8.74
N ARG A 157 11.46 5.61 -8.87
CA ARG A 157 10.67 5.56 -10.11
C ARG A 157 10.15 6.93 -10.53
N VAL A 158 9.55 7.68 -9.61
CA VAL A 158 8.98 9.00 -9.91
C VAL A 158 10.03 9.96 -10.48
N LEU A 159 11.28 9.89 -10.01
CA LEU A 159 12.38 10.72 -10.52
C LEU A 159 12.92 10.21 -11.86
N ALA A 160 13.20 8.91 -11.95
CA ALA A 160 13.64 8.23 -13.17
C ALA A 160 12.69 8.49 -14.36
N ARG A 161 11.39 8.56 -14.06
CA ARG A 161 10.32 8.78 -15.05
C ARG A 161 9.94 10.25 -15.22
N HIS A 162 10.65 11.16 -14.54
CA HIS A 162 10.40 12.61 -14.56
C HIS A 162 8.95 13.00 -14.20
N LEU A 163 8.29 12.22 -13.34
CA LEU A 163 6.92 12.49 -12.86
C LEU A 163 6.89 13.57 -11.78
N ALA A 164 8.02 13.82 -11.12
CA ALA A 164 8.19 14.95 -10.21
C ALA A 164 9.64 15.44 -10.21
N THR A 165 9.85 16.63 -9.63
CA THR A 165 11.21 17.16 -9.48
C THR A 165 11.90 16.57 -8.25
N PRO A 166 13.24 16.59 -8.21
CA PRO A 166 13.99 16.30 -6.99
C PRO A 166 13.53 17.11 -5.76
N ASN A 167 13.13 18.37 -5.97
CA ASN A 167 12.66 19.22 -4.88
C ASN A 167 11.34 18.72 -4.30
N ASP A 168 10.41 18.25 -5.14
CA ASP A 168 9.11 17.72 -4.71
C ASP A 168 9.31 16.45 -3.89
N VAL A 169 10.13 15.52 -4.38
CA VAL A 169 10.42 14.26 -3.67
C VAL A 169 11.14 14.52 -2.34
N MET A 170 12.12 15.44 -2.31
CA MET A 170 12.81 15.78 -1.07
C MET A 170 11.94 16.59 -0.10
N ALA A 171 11.00 17.40 -0.59
CA ALA A 171 10.00 18.06 0.24
C ALA A 171 9.07 17.02 0.87
N ARG A 172 8.62 16.03 0.08
CA ARG A 172 7.81 14.92 0.58
C ARG A 172 8.56 14.09 1.61
N ALA A 173 9.82 13.73 1.35
CA ALA A 173 10.67 12.99 2.29
C ALA A 173 10.81 13.70 3.64
N ARG A 174 10.87 15.03 3.66
CA ARG A 174 10.92 15.82 4.92
C ARG A 174 9.61 15.85 5.69
N GLY A 175 8.47 15.69 5.01
CA GLY A 175 7.14 15.63 5.63
C GLY A 175 6.78 14.26 6.21
N LEU A 176 7.55 13.22 5.89
CA LEU A 176 7.31 11.85 6.35
C LEU A 176 7.93 11.56 7.73
N PRO A 177 7.43 10.53 8.45
CA PRO A 177 8.13 9.97 9.60
C PRO A 177 9.57 9.60 9.26
N ALA A 178 10.49 9.76 10.21
CA ALA A 178 11.94 9.69 9.94
C ALA A 178 12.40 8.47 9.13
N ARG A 179 11.86 7.27 9.43
CA ARG A 179 12.21 6.03 8.72
C ARG A 179 11.73 6.04 7.26
N ASP A 180 10.54 6.56 7.02
CA ASP A 180 9.91 6.62 5.71
C ASP A 180 10.51 7.75 4.87
N GLY A 181 10.80 8.90 5.48
CA GLY A 181 11.52 9.99 4.86
C GLY A 181 12.94 9.60 4.44
N ALA A 182 13.66 8.85 5.29
CA ALA A 182 14.97 8.31 4.94
C ALA A 182 14.89 7.36 3.74
N ALA A 183 13.89 6.47 3.69
CA ALA A 183 13.74 5.55 2.58
C ALA A 183 13.36 6.25 1.26
N ALA A 184 12.47 7.25 1.29
CA ALA A 184 12.19 8.07 0.11
C ALA A 184 13.45 8.82 -0.38
N ALA A 185 14.26 9.36 0.54
CA ALA A 185 15.53 9.98 0.19
C ALA A 185 16.54 8.99 -0.40
N THR A 186 16.63 7.77 0.13
CA THR A 186 17.47 6.70 -0.43
C THR A 186 17.04 6.35 -1.86
N GLY A 187 15.73 6.18 -2.09
CA GLY A 187 15.20 5.97 -3.43
C GLY A 187 15.56 7.08 -4.39
N ALA A 188 15.45 8.33 -3.94
CA ALA A 188 15.85 9.46 -4.76
C ALA A 188 17.34 9.41 -5.14
N VAL A 189 18.21 9.00 -4.22
CA VAL A 189 19.65 8.83 -4.49
C VAL A 189 19.91 7.73 -5.52
N HIS A 190 19.14 6.64 -5.52
CA HIS A 190 19.29 5.60 -6.54
C HIS A 190 18.97 6.09 -7.95
N ALA A 191 18.04 7.05 -8.09
CA ALA A 191 17.74 7.67 -9.38
C ALA A 191 18.79 8.70 -9.83
N ALA A 192 19.83 8.99 -9.05
CA ALA A 192 20.75 10.10 -9.33
C ALA A 192 21.49 9.98 -10.67
N ASP A 193 21.77 8.75 -11.13
CA ASP A 193 22.45 8.50 -12.41
C ASP A 193 21.56 8.82 -13.63
N GLU A 194 20.24 8.91 -13.43
CA GLU A 194 19.26 9.27 -14.47
C GLU A 194 18.91 10.76 -14.47
N LEU A 195 19.42 11.51 -13.49
CA LEU A 195 19.18 12.95 -13.35
C LEU A 195 20.29 13.78 -13.99
N ASP A 196 19.98 15.02 -14.34
CA ASP A 196 21.03 15.96 -14.71
C ASP A 196 21.98 16.24 -13.51
N PRO A 197 23.22 16.68 -13.76
CA PRO A 197 24.20 16.87 -12.68
C PRO A 197 23.78 17.85 -11.57
N ALA A 198 22.95 18.85 -11.87
CA ALA A 198 22.48 19.82 -10.88
C ALA A 198 21.38 19.20 -10.00
N GLN A 199 20.47 18.45 -10.61
CA GLN A 199 19.45 17.65 -9.94
C GLN A 199 20.04 16.55 -9.06
N ALA A 200 21.00 15.78 -9.58
CA ALA A 200 21.71 14.74 -8.83
C ALA A 200 22.39 15.32 -7.57
N ARG A 201 23.10 16.45 -7.70
CA ARG A 201 23.70 17.16 -6.55
C ARG A 201 22.65 17.60 -5.52
N THR A 202 21.48 18.03 -5.99
CA THR A 202 20.38 18.47 -5.10
C THR A 202 19.89 17.30 -4.25
N VAL A 203 19.65 16.14 -4.88
CA VAL A 203 19.24 14.91 -4.19
C VAL A 203 20.30 14.47 -3.18
N VAL A 204 21.56 14.33 -3.59
CA VAL A 204 22.64 13.84 -2.71
C VAL A 204 22.82 14.76 -1.50
N ASN A 205 22.87 16.08 -1.71
CA ASN A 205 23.00 17.05 -0.63
C ASN A 205 21.81 17.02 0.35
N ALA A 206 20.60 16.84 -0.17
CA ALA A 206 19.40 16.74 0.66
C ALA A 206 19.37 15.41 1.45
N ALA A 207 19.78 14.29 0.82
CA ALA A 207 19.83 12.98 1.47
C ALA A 207 20.86 12.92 2.61
N LEU A 208 22.04 13.54 2.44
CA LEU A 208 23.04 13.66 3.51
C LEU A 208 22.46 14.37 4.75
N ARG A 209 21.64 15.41 4.55
CA ARG A 209 20.97 16.12 5.66
C ARG A 209 19.91 15.26 6.36
N CYS A 210 19.27 14.31 5.67
CA CYS A 210 18.35 13.36 6.28
C CYS A 210 19.07 12.34 7.17
N ALA A 211 20.24 11.84 6.73
CA ALA A 211 21.03 10.88 7.51
C ALA A 211 21.48 11.46 8.87
N HIS A 212 21.80 12.76 8.92
CA HIS A 212 22.18 13.47 10.15
C HIS A 212 21.04 13.68 11.16
N LYS A 213 19.77 13.47 10.77
CA LYS A 213 18.61 13.60 11.67
C LYS A 213 18.20 12.29 12.35
N THR A 214 18.87 11.18 12.07
CA THR A 214 18.60 9.91 12.75
C THR A 214 19.08 10.01 14.20
N PRO A 215 18.21 9.85 15.22
CA PRO A 215 18.69 9.83 16.60
C PRO A 215 19.66 8.67 16.78
N ARG A 216 20.92 9.00 17.05
CA ARG A 216 21.95 8.06 17.50
C ARG A 216 21.38 7.38 18.74
N LYS A 217 21.22 6.04 18.71
CA LYS A 217 20.79 5.23 19.86
C LYS A 217 21.52 5.74 21.12
N GLU A 218 20.80 6.38 22.03
CA GLU A 218 21.26 6.50 23.40
C GLU A 218 21.36 5.08 23.93
N ARG A 219 22.60 4.61 24.10
CA ARG A 219 22.89 3.40 24.86
C ARG A 219 22.47 3.70 26.29
N TRP A 220 21.35 3.12 26.72
CA TRP A 220 21.04 3.02 28.13
C TRP A 220 22.06 2.07 28.76
N ASN A 221 22.94 2.61 29.60
CA ASN A 221 23.71 1.83 30.55
C ASN A 221 22.76 1.38 31.68
N ASN A 222 22.67 0.07 31.89
CA ASN A 222 22.37 -0.56 33.17
C ASN A 222 23.32 -1.74 33.33
#